data_AF-A0A7R9F1W9-F1
#
_entry.id   AF-A0A7R9F1W9-F1
#
_cell.length_a   1.000
_cell.length_b   1.000
_cell.length_c   1.000
_cell.angle_alpha   90.00
_cell.angle_beta   90.00
_cell.angle_gamma   90.00
#
_symmetry.space_group_name_H-M   'P 1'
#
loop_
_entity.id
_entity.type
_entity.pdbx_description
1 polymer ?
#
loop_
_entity_poly.entity_id
_entity_poly.type
_entity_poly.pdbx_seq_one_letter_code
_entity_poly.pdbx_strand_id
1 'polypeptide(L)'
;MYARPLVEEVHQVYNEWVSQVIRVYKEDNHVEFEWLVGPIPVNDGVGKEPVSRFTTNLESGGLFYTDANGRELQERRRDHRVTWTWDVTEPASGNYYPVTSRILLRDHNQGVELAVLNDRAQGGSSLQDGQVELMFSGLSISLPDNVNLLTLEPWLDQQLLVRLEHILESNEDSDLSQEVNIDLQVDP
;
A
#
# COMPACT_ATOMS: atom_id res chain seq x y z
N MET A 1 12.01 -21.42 -10.12
CA MET A 1 12.31 -20.38 -11.13
C MET A 1 11.85 -20.92 -12.47
N TYR A 2 10.91 -20.24 -13.11
CA TYR A 2 10.44 -20.58 -14.44
C TYR A 2 10.95 -19.52 -15.41
N ALA A 3 11.76 -19.93 -16.39
CA ALA A 3 12.28 -19.03 -17.41
C ALA A 3 11.52 -19.25 -18.71
N ARG A 4 10.85 -18.20 -19.20
CA ARG A 4 10.20 -18.16 -20.51
C ARG A 4 10.90 -17.13 -21.39
N PRO A 5 10.68 -17.11 -22.71
CA PRO A 5 11.38 -16.19 -23.61
C PRO A 5 11.23 -14.70 -23.24
N LEU A 6 10.13 -14.31 -22.60
CA LEU A 6 9.78 -12.92 -22.29
C LEU A 6 9.80 -12.57 -20.80
N VAL A 7 9.74 -13.57 -19.90
CA VAL A 7 9.57 -13.36 -18.46
C VAL A 7 10.32 -14.43 -17.67
N GLU A 8 10.92 -14.02 -16.57
CA GLU A 8 11.43 -14.90 -15.52
C GLU A 8 10.57 -14.77 -14.27
N GLU A 9 10.13 -15.91 -13.74
CA GLU A 9 9.24 -15.94 -12.58
C GLU A 9 9.84 -16.71 -11.40
N VAL A 10 9.68 -16.16 -10.20
CA VAL A 10 9.97 -16.83 -8.93
C VAL A 10 8.67 -16.97 -8.15
N HIS A 11 8.23 -18.20 -7.95
CA HIS A 11 7.03 -18.53 -7.18
C HIS A 11 7.46 -18.84 -5.75
N GLN A 12 6.89 -18.14 -4.78
CA GLN A 12 7.16 -18.27 -3.36
C GLN A 12 5.87 -18.60 -2.62
N VAL A 13 5.89 -19.69 -1.85
CA VAL A 13 4.79 -20.02 -0.93
C VAL A 13 5.32 -19.82 0.48
N TYR A 14 4.76 -18.85 1.20
CA TYR A 14 5.19 -18.53 2.56
C TYR A 14 4.49 -19.42 3.59
N ASN A 15 3.17 -19.61 3.42
CA ASN A 15 2.34 -20.48 4.26
C ASN A 15 1.04 -20.83 3.52
N GLU A 16 0.07 -21.43 4.22
CA GLU A 16 -1.20 -21.90 3.65
C GLU A 16 -2.10 -20.79 3.08
N TRP A 17 -1.91 -19.53 3.48
CA TRP A 17 -2.75 -18.39 3.10
C TRP A 17 -1.96 -17.22 2.50
N VAL A 18 -0.64 -17.39 2.26
CA VAL A 18 0.23 -16.36 1.65
C VAL A 18 1.15 -16.99 0.62
N SER A 19 1.03 -16.53 -0.62
CA SER A 19 1.97 -16.81 -1.70
C SER A 19 2.27 -15.55 -2.50
N GLN A 20 3.39 -15.57 -3.22
CA GLN A 20 3.85 -14.46 -4.05
C GLN A 20 4.49 -14.99 -5.32
N VAL A 21 4.26 -14.30 -6.44
CA VAL A 21 4.96 -14.51 -7.70
C VAL A 21 5.72 -13.22 -8.01
N ILE A 22 7.04 -13.34 -8.13
CA ILE A 22 7.91 -12.24 -8.57
C ILE A 22 8.15 -12.43 -10.06
N ARG A 23 7.84 -11.42 -10.87
CA ARG A 23 8.07 -11.43 -12.32
C ARG A 23 9.09 -10.37 -12.71
N VAL A 24 10.04 -10.78 -13.53
CA VAL A 24 11.01 -9.89 -14.19
C VAL A 24 10.81 -10.05 -15.69
N TYR A 25 10.25 -9.02 -16.32
CA TYR A 25 10.07 -8.96 -17.77
C TYR A 25 11.32 -8.37 -18.42
N LYS A 26 11.72 -8.89 -19.59
CA LYS A 26 12.99 -8.49 -20.23
C LYS A 26 13.05 -7.04 -20.71
N GLU A 27 11.92 -6.45 -21.05
CA GLU A 27 11.82 -5.10 -21.61
C GLU A 27 11.38 -4.06 -20.58
N ASP A 28 11.05 -4.49 -19.35
CA ASP A 28 10.56 -3.60 -18.31
C ASP A 28 11.68 -3.19 -17.35
N ASN A 29 11.61 -1.96 -16.88
CA ASN A 29 12.56 -1.38 -15.93
C ASN A 29 12.11 -1.55 -14.46
N HIS A 30 11.19 -2.48 -14.19
CA HIS A 30 10.65 -2.74 -12.86
C HIS A 30 10.49 -4.24 -12.62
N VAL A 31 10.27 -4.59 -11.35
CA VAL A 31 9.97 -5.96 -10.93
C VAL A 31 8.53 -5.98 -10.41
N GLU A 32 7.74 -6.92 -10.91
CA GLU A 32 6.35 -7.09 -10.49
C GLU A 32 6.27 -8.07 -9.33
N PHE A 33 5.59 -7.67 -8.25
CA PHE A 33 5.33 -8.48 -7.07
C PHE A 33 3.84 -8.75 -6.98
N GLU A 34 3.40 -9.88 -7.54
CA GLU A 34 2.02 -10.35 -7.38
C GLU A 34 1.92 -11.15 -6.09
N TRP A 35 1.05 -10.75 -5.18
CA TRP A 35 0.81 -11.46 -3.93
C TRP A 35 -0.62 -12.01 -3.91
N LEU A 36 -0.80 -13.15 -3.25
CA LEU A 36 -2.09 -13.73 -2.93
C LEU A 36 -2.13 -13.96 -1.42
N VAL A 37 -3.05 -13.26 -0.76
CA VAL A 37 -3.22 -13.29 0.70
C VAL A 37 -4.67 -13.66 1.00
N GLY A 38 -4.88 -14.80 1.63
CA GLY A 38 -6.18 -15.24 2.12
C GLY A 38 -6.47 -16.73 1.89
N PRO A 39 -7.46 -17.28 2.63
CA PRO A 39 -8.19 -16.65 3.73
C PRO A 39 -7.31 -16.49 4.98
N ILE A 40 -7.32 -15.31 5.60
CA ILE A 40 -6.50 -15.02 6.78
C ILE A 40 -7.09 -15.80 7.98
N PRO A 41 -6.32 -16.67 8.65
CA PRO A 41 -6.85 -17.46 9.75
C PRO A 41 -7.16 -16.58 10.96
N VAL A 42 -8.40 -16.65 11.45
CA VAL A 42 -8.87 -15.91 12.64
C VAL A 42 -9.36 -16.82 13.77
N ASN A 43 -9.30 -18.14 13.58
CA ASN A 43 -9.79 -19.14 14.55
C ASN A 43 -9.02 -19.13 15.88
N ASP A 44 -7.86 -18.50 15.92
CA ASP A 44 -7.05 -18.28 17.13
C ASP A 44 -7.51 -17.05 17.94
N GLY A 45 -8.51 -16.31 17.45
CA GLY A 45 -9.00 -15.08 18.07
C GLY A 45 -8.04 -13.88 17.92
N VAL A 46 -7.04 -13.97 17.05
CA VAL A 46 -6.02 -12.93 16.84
C VAL A 46 -6.18 -12.32 15.44
N GLY A 47 -6.54 -11.03 15.40
CA GLY A 47 -6.55 -10.25 14.16
C GLY A 47 -5.15 -10.12 13.57
N LYS A 48 -5.03 -10.19 12.24
CA LYS A 48 -3.75 -10.15 11.53
C LYS A 48 -3.83 -9.11 10.42
N GLU A 49 -2.84 -8.23 10.36
CA GLU A 49 -2.67 -7.20 9.34
C GLU A 49 -1.37 -7.48 8.56
N PRO A 50 -1.43 -8.25 7.46
CA PRO A 50 -0.25 -8.61 6.69
C PRO A 50 0.35 -7.38 6.01
N VAL A 51 1.68 -7.32 5.93
CA VAL A 51 2.41 -6.27 5.24
C VAL A 51 3.42 -6.88 4.26
N SER A 52 3.57 -6.27 3.09
CA SER A 52 4.72 -6.49 2.23
C SER A 52 5.80 -5.48 2.59
N ARG A 53 6.95 -5.94 3.07
CA ARG A 53 8.06 -5.10 3.51
C ARG A 53 9.27 -5.28 2.62
N PHE A 54 9.71 -4.18 2.01
CA PHE A 54 10.94 -4.11 1.22
C PHE A 54 12.03 -3.53 2.11
N THR A 55 13.17 -4.23 2.19
CA THR A 55 14.32 -3.82 3.00
C THR A 55 15.53 -3.65 2.10
N THR A 56 16.19 -2.51 2.23
CA THR A 56 17.38 -2.12 1.47
C THR A 56 18.46 -1.59 2.42
N ASN A 57 19.65 -1.35 1.90
CA ASN A 57 20.73 -0.66 2.59
C ASN A 57 20.76 0.86 2.30
N LEU A 58 19.66 1.43 1.80
CA LEU A 58 19.56 2.87 1.52
C LEU A 58 19.55 3.69 2.81
N GLU A 59 20.31 4.78 2.85
CA GLU A 59 20.35 5.70 3.98
C GLU A 59 19.29 6.79 3.82
N SER A 60 18.05 6.48 4.18
CA SER A 60 16.90 7.38 3.99
C SER A 60 16.77 8.48 5.05
N GLY A 61 17.47 8.38 6.19
CA GLY A 61 17.50 9.40 7.24
C GLY A 61 16.13 9.63 7.92
N GLY A 62 15.28 8.62 7.97
CA GLY A 62 13.91 8.70 8.48
C GLY A 62 12.92 9.42 7.56
N LEU A 63 13.32 9.77 6.33
CA LEU A 63 12.47 10.39 5.32
C LEU A 63 11.93 9.35 4.34
N PHE A 64 10.67 9.52 3.96
CA PHE A 64 10.02 8.75 2.91
C PHE A 64 8.95 9.62 2.23
N TYR A 65 8.49 9.21 1.05
CA TYR A 65 7.56 10.01 0.27
C TYR A 65 6.34 9.18 -0.10
N THR A 66 5.15 9.75 0.06
CA THR A 66 3.89 9.13 -0.37
C THR A 66 3.17 10.08 -1.31
N ASP A 67 2.43 9.55 -2.27
CA ASP A 67 1.56 10.38 -3.10
C ASP A 67 0.38 10.99 -2.30
N ALA A 68 -0.18 12.07 -2.83
CA ALA A 68 -1.48 12.62 -2.42
C ALA A 68 -2.49 12.37 -3.54
N ASN A 69 -3.36 11.37 -3.34
CA ASN A 69 -4.40 10.93 -4.29
C ASN A 69 -3.83 10.72 -5.72
N GLY A 70 -2.68 10.07 -5.82
CA GLY A 70 -2.03 9.76 -7.09
C GLY A 70 -1.23 10.90 -7.72
N ARG A 71 -1.24 12.10 -7.11
CA ARG A 71 -0.66 13.32 -7.70
C ARG A 71 0.73 13.64 -7.13
N GLU A 72 0.81 14.68 -6.32
CA GLU A 72 2.06 15.22 -5.77
C GLU A 72 2.66 14.28 -4.73
N LEU A 73 3.99 14.23 -4.65
CA LEU A 73 4.69 13.52 -3.59
C LEU A 73 4.78 14.41 -2.34
N GLN A 74 4.31 13.87 -1.23
CA GLN A 74 4.39 14.49 0.08
C GLN A 74 5.56 13.88 0.85
N GLU A 75 6.43 14.73 1.39
CA GLU A 75 7.50 14.29 2.28
C GLU A 75 6.93 13.91 3.65
N ARG A 76 7.31 12.72 4.12
CA ARG A 76 6.97 12.18 5.43
C ARG A 76 8.27 11.98 6.22
N ARG A 77 8.21 12.27 7.51
CA ARG A 77 9.31 12.03 8.44
C ARG A 77 8.79 11.19 9.59
N ARG A 78 9.45 10.05 9.83
CA ARG A 78 9.12 9.14 10.93
C ARG A 78 9.18 9.89 12.28
N ASP A 79 8.20 9.61 13.14
CA ASP A 79 8.06 10.16 14.50
C ASP A 79 8.03 11.69 14.54
N HIS A 80 7.50 12.31 13.48
CA HIS A 80 7.48 13.76 13.34
C HIS A 80 6.12 14.29 12.90
N ARG A 81 5.81 15.50 13.36
CA ARG A 81 4.68 16.33 12.92
C ARG A 81 5.19 17.75 12.70
N VAL A 82 4.79 18.35 11.59
CA VAL A 82 5.23 19.71 11.20
C VAL A 82 4.62 20.79 12.10
N THR A 83 3.41 20.54 12.59
CA THR A 83 2.54 21.54 13.23
C THR A 83 2.61 21.56 14.77
N TRP A 84 3.10 20.49 15.42
CA TRP A 84 3.24 20.42 16.88
C TRP A 84 4.31 19.41 17.29
N THR A 85 4.75 19.49 18.54
CA THR A 85 5.62 18.48 19.17
C THR A 85 4.80 17.25 19.52
N TRP A 86 5.13 16.11 18.93
CA TRP A 86 4.40 14.86 19.12
C TRP A 86 5.15 13.92 20.07
N ASP A 87 4.50 13.55 21.18
CA ASP A 87 4.95 12.43 22.02
C ASP A 87 4.47 11.12 21.38
N VAL A 88 5.41 10.30 20.92
CA VAL A 88 5.12 9.07 20.20
C VAL A 88 4.56 8.02 21.17
N THR A 89 3.25 7.82 21.12
CA THR A 89 2.56 6.75 21.86
C THR A 89 2.44 5.47 21.05
N GLU A 90 2.31 5.60 19.73
CA GLU A 90 2.12 4.48 18.80
C GLU A 90 3.12 4.58 17.63
N PRO A 91 4.31 3.95 17.75
CA PRO A 91 5.42 4.14 16.81
C PRO A 91 5.19 3.49 15.44
N ALA A 92 4.26 2.54 15.33
CA ALA A 92 3.87 1.95 14.05
C ALA A 92 2.72 2.75 13.41
N SER A 93 1.52 2.66 13.97
CA SER A 93 0.30 3.25 13.37
C SER A 93 0.38 4.77 13.20
N GLY A 94 1.07 5.48 14.09
CA GLY A 94 1.27 6.92 13.96
C GLY A 94 2.17 7.35 12.79
N ASN A 95 2.86 6.41 12.14
CA ASN A 95 3.70 6.66 10.97
C ASN A 95 3.11 6.08 9.67
N TYR A 96 1.91 5.52 9.70
CA TYR A 96 1.22 5.06 8.49
C TYR A 96 0.52 6.21 7.77
N TYR A 97 0.61 6.19 6.44
CA TYR A 97 -0.01 7.16 5.55
C TYR A 97 -0.74 6.45 4.41
N PRO A 98 -1.78 7.07 3.82
CA PRO A 98 -2.39 6.55 2.61
C PRO A 98 -1.38 6.61 1.45
N VAL A 99 -1.31 5.52 0.70
CA VAL A 99 -0.53 5.38 -0.53
C VAL A 99 -1.52 4.95 -1.61
N THR A 100 -1.84 5.84 -2.54
CA THR A 100 -2.84 5.53 -3.59
C THR A 100 -2.21 5.19 -4.92
N SER A 101 -0.93 5.54 -5.14
CA SER A 101 -0.19 5.13 -6.34
C SER A 101 1.27 4.78 -6.12
N ARG A 102 1.96 5.40 -5.15
CA ARG A 102 3.39 5.17 -4.92
C ARG A 102 3.91 5.62 -3.55
N ILE A 103 4.82 4.82 -3.01
CA ILE A 103 5.67 5.15 -1.87
C ILE A 103 7.14 5.06 -2.26
N LEU A 104 7.98 5.98 -1.76
CA LEU A 104 9.37 6.09 -2.17
C LEU A 104 10.32 6.25 -0.98
N LEU A 105 11.53 5.70 -1.14
CA LEU A 105 12.71 6.01 -0.34
C LEU A 105 13.77 6.64 -1.23
N ARG A 106 14.43 7.67 -0.69
CA ARG A 106 15.58 8.32 -1.34
C ARG A 106 16.77 8.26 -0.41
N ASP A 107 17.90 7.85 -0.96
CA ASP A 107 19.20 8.10 -0.36
C ASP A 107 19.78 9.35 -1.03
N HIS A 108 19.71 10.48 -0.32
CA HIS A 108 20.16 11.78 -0.83
C HIS A 108 21.69 11.86 -0.99
N ASN A 109 22.45 10.99 -0.30
CA ASN A 109 23.90 10.95 -0.40
C ASN A 109 24.34 10.22 -1.68
N GLN A 110 23.65 9.14 -2.02
CA GLN A 110 23.97 8.28 -3.16
C GLN A 110 23.20 8.65 -4.44
N GLY A 111 22.13 9.45 -4.34
CA GLY A 111 21.31 9.83 -5.48
C GLY A 111 20.51 8.66 -6.07
N VAL A 112 20.17 7.68 -5.23
CA VAL A 112 19.39 6.49 -5.60
C VAL A 112 18.03 6.50 -4.93
N GLU A 113 17.03 5.91 -5.60
CA GLU A 113 15.64 5.90 -5.18
C GLU A 113 15.08 4.48 -5.31
N LEU A 114 14.33 4.05 -4.29
CA LEU A 114 13.40 2.92 -4.40
C LEU A 114 11.99 3.49 -4.50
N ALA A 115 11.27 3.14 -5.56
CA ALA A 115 9.86 3.42 -5.70
C ALA A 115 9.07 2.11 -5.70
N VAL A 116 8.04 2.04 -4.86
CA VAL A 116 7.08 0.94 -4.85
C VAL A 116 5.75 1.50 -5.31
N LEU A 117 5.21 0.93 -6.38
CA LEU A 117 3.93 1.30 -6.96
C LEU A 117 2.90 0.24 -6.60
N ASN A 118 1.72 0.66 -6.18
CA ASN A 118 0.61 -0.22 -5.81
C ASN A 118 -0.50 -0.19 -6.86
N ASP A 119 -1.25 -1.28 -6.95
CA ASP A 119 -2.39 -1.47 -7.85
C ASP A 119 -3.70 -0.90 -7.29
N ARG A 120 -3.73 -0.61 -5.98
CA ARG A 120 -4.90 -0.09 -5.25
C ARG A 120 -4.47 0.68 -4.01
N ALA A 121 -5.33 1.55 -3.49
CA ALA A 121 -5.06 2.27 -2.25
C ALA A 121 -4.71 1.34 -1.07
N GLN A 122 -3.59 1.64 -0.40
CA GLN A 122 -3.05 0.88 0.73
C GLN A 122 -2.55 1.83 1.82
N GLY A 123 -2.44 1.33 3.05
CA GLY A 123 -1.65 2.00 4.09
C GLY A 123 -0.17 1.67 3.90
N GLY A 124 0.71 2.66 3.97
CA GLY A 124 2.15 2.44 3.85
C GLY A 124 2.98 3.30 4.80
N SER A 125 4.21 2.84 5.08
CA SER A 125 5.14 3.55 5.98
C SER A 125 6.60 3.18 5.70
N SER A 126 7.51 3.90 6.37
CA SER A 126 8.92 3.57 6.54
C SER A 126 9.26 3.59 8.05
N LEU A 127 9.05 2.47 8.72
CA LEU A 127 9.28 2.34 10.17
C LEU A 127 10.77 2.25 10.54
N GLN A 128 11.63 1.92 9.58
CA GLN A 128 13.10 1.90 9.75
C GLN A 128 13.76 2.45 8.49
N ASP A 129 14.99 2.93 8.64
CA ASP A 129 15.76 3.40 7.48
C ASP A 129 15.98 2.29 6.46
N GLY A 130 15.90 2.67 5.18
CA GLY A 130 16.01 1.74 4.07
C GLY A 130 14.83 0.77 3.93
N GLN A 131 13.76 0.92 4.71
CA GLN A 131 12.58 0.05 4.66
C GLN A 131 11.34 0.81 4.23
N VAL A 132 10.55 0.20 3.35
CA VAL A 132 9.15 0.59 3.10
C VAL A 132 8.27 -0.61 3.25
N GLU A 133 7.08 -0.39 3.78
CA GLU A 133 6.05 -1.42 3.86
C GLU A 133 4.71 -0.90 3.38
N LEU A 134 3.97 -1.80 2.73
CA LEU A 134 2.59 -1.61 2.32
C LEU A 134 1.74 -2.67 3.03
N MET A 135 0.70 -2.21 3.71
CA MET A 135 -0.29 -3.07 4.33
C MET A 135 -1.21 -3.66 3.26
N PHE A 136 -1.47 -4.95 3.38
CA PHE A 136 -2.49 -5.60 2.59
C PHE A 136 -3.86 -5.02 2.96
N SER A 137 -4.61 -4.58 1.96
CA SER A 137 -5.99 -4.14 2.16
C SER A 137 -6.89 -5.36 2.31
N GLY A 138 -7.50 -5.51 3.49
CA GLY A 138 -8.44 -6.60 3.80
C GLY A 138 -9.78 -6.52 3.07
N LEU A 139 -9.94 -5.64 2.08
CA LEU A 139 -11.10 -5.65 1.20
C LEU A 139 -11.14 -7.00 0.46
N SER A 140 -12.13 -7.83 0.82
CA SER A 140 -12.39 -9.13 0.20
C SER A 140 -12.81 -9.01 -1.28
N ILE A 141 -13.25 -7.81 -1.68
CA ILE A 141 -13.66 -7.47 -3.04
C ILE A 141 -12.91 -6.19 -3.43
N SER A 142 -12.25 -6.20 -4.58
CA SER A 142 -11.66 -4.99 -5.16
C SER A 142 -12.74 -3.94 -5.38
N LEU A 143 -12.45 -2.69 -5.02
CA LEU A 143 -13.32 -1.57 -5.40
C LEU A 143 -13.39 -1.47 -6.93
N PRO A 144 -14.48 -0.93 -7.47
CA PRO A 144 -14.55 -0.56 -8.89
C PRO A 144 -13.36 0.32 -9.31
N ASP A 145 -12.85 0.15 -10.53
CA ASP A 145 -11.61 0.79 -11.02
C ASP A 145 -11.62 2.33 -10.92
N ASN A 146 -12.81 2.94 -10.95
CA ASN A 146 -13.02 4.37 -10.81
C ASN A 146 -13.14 4.85 -9.35
N VAL A 147 -12.93 3.99 -8.35
CA VAL A 147 -13.12 4.31 -6.93
C VAL A 147 -11.92 3.91 -6.06
N ASN A 148 -11.41 4.88 -5.30
CA ASN A 148 -10.37 4.66 -4.29
C ASN A 148 -10.95 4.67 -2.86
N LEU A 149 -10.37 3.85 -1.98
CA LEU A 149 -10.54 3.97 -0.53
C LEU A 149 -9.55 5.00 0.01
N LEU A 150 -10.06 6.15 0.41
CA LEU A 150 -9.28 7.24 0.99
C LEU A 150 -8.99 7.07 2.49
N THR A 151 -9.93 6.50 3.23
CA THR A 151 -9.79 6.30 4.68
C THR A 151 -10.58 5.09 5.13
N LEU A 152 -9.97 4.27 5.98
CA LEU A 152 -10.63 3.26 6.79
C LEU A 152 -9.98 3.29 8.18
N GLU A 153 -10.63 3.94 9.14
CA GLU A 153 -10.09 4.09 10.49
C GLU A 153 -11.15 3.82 11.56
N PRO A 154 -10.78 3.25 12.71
CA PRO A 154 -11.65 3.20 13.88
C PRO A 154 -12.06 4.61 14.31
N TRP A 155 -13.36 4.78 14.55
CA TRP A 155 -13.96 5.97 15.15
C TRP A 155 -14.47 5.64 16.57
N LEU A 156 -15.04 6.63 17.25
CA LEU A 156 -15.62 6.46 18.59
C LEU A 156 -16.67 5.33 18.60
N ASP A 157 -16.77 4.63 19.72
CA ASP A 157 -17.79 3.61 19.99
C ASP A 157 -17.84 2.43 19.00
N GLN A 158 -16.67 1.88 18.61
CA GLN A 158 -16.55 0.72 17.70
C GLN A 158 -17.09 0.99 16.28
N GLN A 159 -17.21 2.26 15.89
CA GLN A 159 -17.59 2.64 14.53
C GLN A 159 -16.34 2.67 13.63
N LEU A 160 -16.54 2.55 12.32
CA LEU A 160 -15.49 2.74 11.32
C LEU A 160 -15.82 3.99 10.49
N LEU A 161 -14.82 4.85 10.30
CA LEU A 161 -14.88 5.93 9.33
C LEU A 161 -14.35 5.41 7.99
N VAL A 162 -15.22 5.40 6.99
CA VAL A 162 -14.90 5.03 5.61
C VAL A 162 -15.01 6.26 4.73
N ARG A 163 -13.96 6.58 3.97
CA ARG A 163 -14.02 7.60 2.90
C ARG A 163 -13.65 6.95 1.58
N LEU A 164 -14.48 7.15 0.58
CA LEU A 164 -14.27 6.70 -0.80
C LEU A 164 -14.25 7.94 -1.71
N GLU A 165 -13.47 7.90 -2.78
CA GLU A 165 -13.51 8.92 -3.84
C GLU A 165 -13.74 8.28 -5.20
N HIS A 166 -14.43 9.01 -6.06
CA HIS A 166 -14.42 8.73 -7.48
C HIS A 166 -13.21 9.44 -8.10
N ILE A 167 -12.31 8.71 -8.76
CA ILE A 167 -11.01 9.24 -9.18
C ILE A 167 -11.07 10.03 -10.50
N LEU A 168 -12.15 9.86 -11.26
CA LEU A 168 -12.34 10.52 -12.56
C LEU A 168 -13.37 11.65 -12.49
N GLU A 169 -13.15 12.69 -13.29
CA GLU A 169 -14.12 13.74 -13.55
C GLU A 169 -15.19 13.33 -14.57
N SER A 170 -16.26 14.12 -14.68
CA SER A 170 -17.32 13.90 -15.66
C SER A 170 -16.77 14.00 -17.10
N ASN A 171 -17.00 12.96 -17.91
CA ASN A 171 -16.54 12.83 -19.31
C ASN A 171 -15.02 12.66 -19.49
N GLU A 172 -14.28 12.28 -18.45
CA GLU A 172 -12.86 11.95 -18.58
C GLU A 172 -12.66 10.60 -19.31
N ASP A 173 -13.55 9.64 -19.07
CA ASP A 173 -13.59 8.34 -19.74
C ASP A 173 -15.03 7.93 -20.07
N SER A 174 -15.26 7.28 -21.23
CA SER A 174 -16.61 6.89 -21.66
C SER A 174 -17.24 5.82 -20.77
N ASP A 175 -16.43 4.95 -20.19
CA ASP A 175 -16.87 3.77 -19.46
C ASP A 175 -16.70 3.96 -17.94
N LEU A 176 -15.62 4.63 -17.51
CA LEU A 176 -15.25 4.76 -16.10
C LEU A 176 -15.74 6.07 -15.43
N SER A 177 -16.10 7.11 -16.18
CA SER A 177 -16.69 8.34 -15.61
C SER A 177 -18.20 8.24 -15.31
N GLN A 178 -18.70 7.03 -15.08
CA GLN A 178 -20.13 6.75 -14.84
C GLN A 178 -20.42 6.57 -13.34
N GLU A 179 -21.70 6.70 -12.95
CA GLU A 179 -22.14 6.43 -11.59
C GLU A 179 -21.82 4.99 -11.16
N VAL A 180 -21.37 4.82 -9.92
CA VAL A 180 -20.95 3.53 -9.38
C VAL A 180 -21.59 3.29 -8.01
N ASN A 181 -22.09 2.06 -7.80
CA ASN A 181 -22.67 1.64 -6.54
C ASN A 181 -21.67 0.76 -5.79
N ILE A 182 -21.43 1.09 -4.53
CA ILE A 182 -20.55 0.30 -3.64
C ILE A 182 -21.43 -0.29 -2.55
N ASP A 183 -21.46 -1.61 -2.50
CA ASP A 183 -22.15 -2.33 -1.44
C ASP A 183 -21.20 -2.55 -0.26
N LEU A 184 -21.49 -1.91 0.86
CA LEU A 184 -20.75 -2.05 2.12
C LEU A 184 -21.40 -3.16 2.94
N GLN A 185 -21.40 -4.38 2.42
CA GLN A 185 -21.88 -5.53 3.20
C GLN A 185 -20.92 -5.75 4.36
N VAL A 186 -21.47 -5.72 5.57
CA VAL A 186 -20.79 -6.17 6.77
C VAL A 186 -21.30 -7.60 6.98
N ASP A 187 -20.46 -8.60 6.74
CA ASP A 187 -20.81 -9.97 7.09
C ASP A 187 -21.12 -10.04 8.60
N PRO A 188 -22.28 -10.60 9.01
CA PRO A 188 -22.72 -10.63 10.40
C PRO A 188 -21.91 -11.55 11.32
#